data_AF-A0A2G5UJS7-F1
#
_entry.id   AF-A0A2G5UJS7-F1
#
_cell.length_a   1.000
_cell.length_b   1.000
_cell.length_c   1.000
_cell.angle_alpha   90.00
_cell.angle_beta   90.00
_cell.angle_gamma   90.00
#
_symmetry.space_group_name_H-M   'P 1'
#
loop_
_entity.id
_entity.type
_entity.pdbx_description
1 polymer ?
#
loop_
_entity_poly.entity_id
_entity_poly.type
_entity_poly.pdbx_seq_one_letter_code
_entity_poly.pdbx_strand_id
1 'polypeptide(L)'
;MFVHSDSPARGAHWMRSPVSFDKMKLTNNQLDNNGHIIVNSMHKYRPRVHVIEQDEAKTRHTFSFEETEFIAVTAYQNHRITSLKIESNPFAKGFRECEVQDMAHLQVPANFQSVLPFIFPYFANLAANAEQ
;
A
#
# COMPACT_ATOMS: atom_id res chain seq x y z
N MET A 1 -3.57 15.88 1.09
CA MET A 1 -4.02 15.58 -0.29
C MET A 1 -2.77 15.32 -1.11
N PHE A 2 -2.74 14.26 -1.91
CA PHE A 2 -1.63 14.00 -2.82
C PHE A 2 -1.93 14.64 -4.18
N VAL A 3 -0.97 15.38 -4.73
CA VAL A 3 -1.07 16.00 -6.06
C VAL A 3 -0.18 15.22 -7.01
N HIS A 4 -0.72 14.79 -8.15
CA HIS A 4 0.07 14.07 -9.16
C HIS A 4 1.24 14.95 -9.66
N SER A 5 2.42 14.36 -9.86
CA SER A 5 3.65 15.11 -10.22
C SER A 5 3.52 15.92 -11.50
N ASP A 6 2.69 15.43 -12.43
CA ASP A 6 2.51 16.04 -13.74
C ASP A 6 1.52 17.21 -13.72
N SER A 7 0.90 17.49 -12.56
CA SER A 7 0.02 18.65 -12.41
C SER A 7 0.81 19.95 -12.25
N PRO A 8 0.35 21.07 -12.86
CA PRO A 8 -0.78 21.16 -13.79
C PRO A 8 -0.41 20.72 -15.21
N ALA A 9 -1.33 20.02 -15.89
CA ALA A 9 -1.17 19.66 -17.30
C ALA A 9 -2.49 19.75 -18.07
N ARG A 10 -2.39 19.94 -19.39
CA ARG A 10 -3.54 20.00 -20.32
C ARG A 10 -4.31 18.68 -20.30
N GLY A 11 -5.62 18.71 -20.56
CA GLY A 11 -6.44 17.49 -20.69
C GLY A 11 -5.87 16.48 -21.69
N ALA A 12 -5.32 16.95 -22.81
CA ALA A 12 -4.65 16.08 -23.80
C ALA A 12 -3.44 15.33 -23.23
N HIS A 13 -2.75 15.86 -22.20
CA HIS A 13 -1.69 15.12 -21.52
C HIS A 13 -2.26 13.91 -20.77
N TRP A 14 -3.31 14.14 -19.98
CA TRP A 14 -3.95 13.12 -19.13
C TRP A 14 -4.68 12.03 -19.91
N MET A 15 -5.20 12.36 -21.09
CA MET A 15 -5.95 11.39 -21.92
C MET A 15 -5.07 10.48 -22.77
N ARG A 16 -3.74 10.69 -22.82
CA ARG A 16 -2.84 9.87 -23.66
C ARG A 16 -2.62 8.47 -23.11
N SER A 17 -2.72 8.29 -21.80
CA SER A 17 -2.44 7.02 -21.13
C SER A 17 -3.12 7.00 -19.76
N PRO A 18 -3.31 5.82 -19.14
CA PRO A 18 -3.79 5.74 -17.77
C PRO A 18 -2.97 6.60 -16.81
N VAL A 19 -3.64 7.26 -15.87
CA VAL A 19 -3.01 8.08 -14.83
C VAL A 19 -2.67 7.20 -13.63
N SER A 20 -1.40 7.21 -13.21
CA SER A 20 -0.89 6.36 -12.12
C SER A 20 -0.55 7.19 -10.88
N PHE A 21 -0.92 6.69 -9.70
CA PHE A 21 -0.56 7.28 -8.40
C PHE A 21 0.42 6.38 -7.62
N ASP A 22 1.29 5.64 -8.33
CA ASP A 22 2.23 4.67 -7.77
C ASP A 22 3.24 5.25 -6.77
N LYS A 23 3.56 6.54 -6.88
CA LYS A 23 4.45 7.26 -5.94
C LYS A 23 3.75 7.73 -4.66
N MET A 24 2.43 7.61 -4.58
CA MET A 24 1.66 7.99 -3.40
C MET A 24 1.97 7.02 -2.25
N LYS A 25 2.20 7.58 -1.05
CA LYS A 25 2.47 6.79 0.16
C LYS A 25 1.45 7.11 1.25
N LEU A 26 1.12 6.07 2.01
CA LEU A 26 0.31 6.16 3.22
C LEU A 26 1.24 6.10 4.44
N THR A 27 0.89 6.80 5.51
CA THR A 27 1.63 6.80 6.77
C THR A 27 0.67 6.82 7.95
N ASN A 28 1.06 6.22 9.08
CA ASN A 28 0.36 6.36 10.35
C ASN A 28 0.99 7.44 11.26
N ASN A 29 2.10 8.05 10.82
CA ASN A 29 2.73 9.14 11.54
C ASN A 29 1.90 10.42 11.40
N GLN A 30 1.29 10.86 12.50
CA GLN A 30 0.45 12.06 12.55
C GLN A 30 1.26 13.36 12.36
N LEU A 31 2.57 13.30 12.50
CA LEU A 31 3.50 14.42 12.36
C LEU A 31 4.33 14.33 11.06
N ASP A 32 3.80 13.64 10.03
CA ASP A 32 4.48 13.52 8.74
C ASP A 32 4.60 14.88 8.04
N ASN A 33 5.84 15.26 7.71
CA ASN A 33 6.17 16.49 6.98
C ASN A 33 6.53 16.22 5.50
N ASN A 34 6.42 14.98 5.04
CA ASN A 34 6.86 14.55 3.70
C ASN A 34 5.73 14.60 2.67
N GLY A 35 4.54 15.06 3.08
CA GLY A 35 3.36 15.15 2.22
C GLY A 35 2.70 13.79 1.95
N HIS A 36 3.00 12.76 2.75
CA HIS A 36 2.32 11.48 2.66
C HIS A 36 0.86 11.61 3.13
N ILE A 37 0.02 10.66 2.72
CA ILE A 37 -1.37 10.63 3.20
C ILE A 37 -1.40 9.96 4.57
N ILE A 38 -1.72 10.74 5.59
CA ILE A 38 -1.89 10.24 6.96
C ILE A 38 -3.20 9.45 7.05
N VAL A 39 -3.11 8.22 7.56
CA VAL A 39 -4.23 7.32 7.81
C VAL A 39 -4.14 6.74 9.21
N ASN A 40 -5.29 6.49 9.82
CA ASN A 40 -5.38 5.79 11.09
C ASN A 40 -5.51 4.29 10.83
N SER A 41 -4.71 3.49 11.54
CA SER A 41 -4.82 2.03 11.49
C SER A 41 -6.22 1.58 11.90
N MET A 42 -6.67 0.45 11.36
CA MET A 42 -7.97 -0.17 11.60
C MET A 42 -9.19 0.67 11.20
N HIS A 43 -9.00 1.67 10.33
CA HIS A 43 -10.10 2.46 9.78
C HIS A 43 -10.30 2.17 8.29
N LYS A 44 -11.57 2.17 7.86
CA LYS A 44 -11.98 1.99 6.46
C LYS A 44 -11.85 3.32 5.71
N TYR A 45 -11.24 3.27 4.54
CA TYR A 45 -11.02 4.41 3.65
C TYR A 45 -11.55 4.11 2.26
N ARG A 46 -12.05 5.15 1.60
CA ARG A 46 -12.41 5.14 0.18
C ARG A 46 -11.59 6.21 -0.56
N PRO A 47 -10.69 5.82 -1.48
CA PRO A 47 -9.98 6.76 -2.33
C PRO A 47 -10.93 7.64 -3.14
N ARG A 48 -10.54 8.91 -3.33
CA ARG A 48 -11.24 9.87 -4.18
C ARG A 48 -10.24 10.54 -5.10
N VAL A 49 -10.56 10.59 -6.38
CA VAL A 49 -9.78 11.30 -7.39
C VAL A 49 -10.48 12.63 -7.68
N HIS A 50 -9.73 13.72 -7.64
CA HIS A 50 -10.23 15.05 -7.91
C HIS A 50 -9.56 15.61 -9.17
N VAL A 51 -10.38 16.03 -10.13
CA VAL A 51 -9.93 16.78 -11.31
C VAL A 51 -10.35 18.23 -11.11
N ILE A 52 -9.37 19.13 -11.04
CA ILE A 52 -9.58 20.55 -10.79
C ILE A 52 -9.18 21.29 -12.06
N GLU A 53 -10.12 22.02 -12.64
CA GLU A 53 -9.87 22.89 -13.78
C GLU A 53 -9.11 24.13 -13.31
N GLN A 54 -8.12 24.56 -14.12
CA GLN A 54 -7.33 25.75 -13.85
C GLN A 54 -7.97 27.00 -14.50
N ASP A 55 -9.30 27.07 -14.51
CA ASP A 55 -10.06 28.24 -14.95
C ASP A 55 -10.30 29.20 -13.77
N GLU A 56 -10.94 30.34 -14.02
CA GLU A 56 -11.25 31.31 -12.96
C GLU A 56 -12.23 30.74 -11.91
N ALA A 57 -13.12 29.83 -12.31
CA ALA A 57 -14.12 29.22 -11.44
C ALA A 57 -13.58 28.07 -10.59
N LYS A 58 -12.41 27.52 -10.92
CA LYS A 58 -11.77 26.34 -10.31
C LYS A 58 -12.73 25.16 -10.14
N THR A 59 -13.44 24.82 -11.22
CA THR A 59 -14.42 23.73 -11.21
C THR A 59 -13.76 22.42 -10.76
N ARG A 60 -14.39 21.74 -9.78
CA ARG A 60 -13.87 20.49 -9.19
C ARG A 60 -14.80 19.32 -9.46
N HIS A 61 -14.28 18.34 -10.21
CA HIS A 61 -14.92 17.05 -10.44
C HIS A 61 -14.35 16.01 -9.47
N THR A 62 -15.21 15.17 -8.89
CA THR A 62 -14.81 14.13 -7.92
C THR A 62 -15.28 12.76 -8.41
N PHE A 63 -14.36 11.80 -8.39
CA PHE A 63 -14.63 10.40 -8.72
C PHE A 63 -14.23 9.51 -7.55
N SER A 64 -15.01 8.46 -7.29
CA SER A 64 -14.72 7.43 -6.28
C SER A 64 -15.24 6.09 -6.77
N PHE A 65 -14.50 5.03 -6.42
CA PHE A 65 -14.75 3.67 -6.87
C PHE A 65 -14.90 2.78 -5.64
N GLU A 66 -16.04 2.11 -5.48
CA GLU A 66 -16.35 1.31 -4.28
C GLU A 66 -15.41 0.11 -4.14
N GLU A 67 -14.98 -0.45 -5.27
CA GLU A 67 -14.01 -1.53 -5.36
C GLU A 67 -12.60 -1.15 -4.85
N THR A 68 -12.33 0.14 -4.67
CA THR A 68 -11.04 0.64 -4.17
C THR A 68 -11.04 0.91 -2.66
N GLU A 69 -12.13 0.59 -1.95
CA GLU A 69 -12.18 0.69 -0.49
C GLU A 69 -11.20 -0.28 0.18
N PHE A 70 -10.56 0.19 1.25
CA PHE A 70 -9.63 -0.64 2.03
C PHE A 70 -9.65 -0.27 3.50
N ILE A 71 -9.12 -1.14 4.36
CA ILE A 71 -8.85 -0.84 5.76
C ILE A 71 -7.34 -0.65 5.91
N ALA A 72 -6.92 0.50 6.44
CA ALA A 72 -5.51 0.75 6.71
C ALA A 72 -5.05 -0.15 7.87
N VAL A 73 -3.92 -0.82 7.71
CA VAL A 73 -3.35 -1.70 8.74
C VAL A 73 -1.84 -1.53 8.81
N THR A 74 -1.26 -1.74 9.99
CA THR A 74 0.20 -1.82 10.16
C THR A 74 0.75 -3.21 9.86
N ALA A 75 -0.13 -4.21 9.82
CA ALA A 75 0.16 -5.62 9.64
C ALA A 75 -1.02 -6.31 8.94
N TYR A 76 -0.77 -7.14 7.93
CA TYR A 76 -1.85 -7.88 7.28
C TYR A 76 -2.51 -8.85 8.26
N GLN A 77 -3.84 -8.79 8.36
CA GLN A 77 -4.62 -9.67 9.24
C GLN A 77 -5.16 -10.91 8.51
N ASN A 78 -5.57 -10.74 7.25
CA ASN A 78 -6.17 -11.81 6.47
C ASN A 78 -5.11 -12.45 5.55
N HIS A 79 -4.79 -13.73 5.82
CA HIS A 79 -3.81 -14.49 5.05
C HIS A 79 -4.13 -14.55 3.54
N ARG A 80 -5.40 -14.54 3.15
CA ARG A 80 -5.79 -14.54 1.72
C ARG A 80 -5.37 -13.25 1.02
N ILE A 81 -5.47 -12.11 1.72
CA ILE A 81 -4.99 -10.83 1.20
C ILE A 81 -3.47 -10.85 1.09
N THR A 82 -2.79 -11.42 2.08
CA THR A 82 -1.33 -11.57 2.05
C THR A 82 -0.87 -12.40 0.85
N SER A 83 -1.46 -13.60 0.63
CA SER A 83 -1.17 -14.45 -0.53
C SER A 83 -1.43 -13.72 -1.84
N LEU A 84 -2.60 -13.08 -1.98
CA LEU A 84 -2.95 -12.29 -3.16
C LEU A 84 -1.91 -11.20 -3.43
N LYS A 85 -1.42 -10.50 -2.38
CA LYS A 85 -0.42 -9.45 -2.51
C LYS A 85 0.96 -10.01 -2.89
N ILE A 86 1.35 -11.18 -2.39
CA ILE A 86 2.59 -11.86 -2.80
C ILE A 86 2.54 -12.24 -4.29
N GLU A 87 1.45 -12.87 -4.71
CA GLU A 87 1.25 -13.34 -6.09
C GLU A 87 1.17 -12.18 -7.08
N SER A 88 0.46 -11.10 -6.73
CA SER A 88 0.18 -10.00 -7.64
C SER A 88 1.28 -8.95 -7.72
N ASN A 89 1.99 -8.67 -6.60
CA ASN A 89 2.98 -7.59 -6.56
C ASN A 89 4.36 -8.06 -7.03
N PRO A 90 4.95 -7.49 -8.11
CA PRO A 90 6.30 -7.85 -8.57
C PRO A 90 7.38 -7.70 -7.50
N PHE A 91 7.25 -6.73 -6.60
CA PHE A 91 8.22 -6.50 -5.52
C PHE A 91 8.18 -7.57 -4.42
N ALA A 92 7.17 -8.45 -4.42
CA ALA A 92 7.02 -9.54 -3.48
C ALA A 92 7.42 -10.90 -4.08
N LYS A 93 8.03 -10.95 -5.27
CA LYS A 93 8.36 -12.20 -5.97
C LYS A 93 9.18 -13.18 -5.14
N GLY A 94 10.13 -12.70 -4.33
CA GLY A 94 10.99 -13.55 -3.50
C GLY A 94 10.22 -14.40 -2.48
N PHE A 95 9.00 -14.02 -2.11
CA PHE A 95 8.16 -14.79 -1.19
C PHE A 95 7.31 -15.85 -1.90
N ARG A 96 7.31 -15.91 -3.23
CA ARG A 96 6.53 -16.90 -4.01
C ARG A 96 7.17 -18.27 -4.02
N GLU A 97 8.49 -18.30 -3.98
CA GLU A 97 9.32 -19.52 -4.11
C GLU A 97 9.76 -20.04 -2.72
N CYS A 98 9.43 -19.34 -1.64
CA CYS A 98 9.69 -19.79 -0.28
C CYS A 98 8.64 -20.83 0.14
N GLU A 99 8.94 -22.11 0.00
CA GLU A 99 8.21 -23.15 0.72
C GLU A 99 8.54 -23.08 2.22
N VAL A 100 7.57 -23.46 3.06
CA VAL A 100 7.60 -23.33 4.53
C VAL A 100 8.84 -24.01 5.17
N GLN A 101 9.50 -24.93 4.47
CA GLN A 101 10.69 -25.66 4.95
C GLN A 101 12.03 -24.93 4.72
N ASP A 102 12.14 -24.01 3.74
CA ASP A 102 13.42 -23.35 3.42
C ASP A 102 13.61 -21.99 4.14
N MET A 103 12.57 -21.47 4.77
CA MET A 103 12.58 -20.17 5.46
C MET A 103 13.40 -20.13 6.76
N ALA A 104 13.79 -21.29 7.31
CA ALA A 104 14.73 -21.34 8.44
C ALA A 104 16.16 -20.88 8.05
N HIS A 105 16.49 -20.90 6.75
CA HIS A 105 17.81 -20.58 6.23
C HIS A 105 17.86 -19.30 5.38
N LEU A 106 16.73 -18.66 5.09
CA LEU A 106 16.74 -17.35 4.42
C LEU A 106 17.34 -16.30 5.36
N GLN A 107 18.57 -15.86 5.07
CA GLN A 107 19.15 -14.65 5.64
C GLN A 107 18.34 -13.44 5.18
N VAL A 108 17.23 -13.18 5.89
CA VAL A 108 16.46 -11.96 5.69
C VAL A 108 17.36 -10.79 6.09
N PRO A 109 17.54 -9.79 5.20
CA PRO A 109 18.30 -8.59 5.52
C PRO A 109 17.83 -7.99 6.85
N ALA A 110 18.75 -7.57 7.72
CA ALA A 110 18.45 -7.18 9.11
C ALA A 110 17.37 -6.09 9.23
N ASN A 111 17.22 -5.25 8.20
CA ASN A 111 16.20 -4.21 8.12
C ASN A 111 14.77 -4.76 7.93
N PHE A 112 14.62 -6.01 7.49
CA PHE A 112 13.32 -6.67 7.33
C PHE A 112 13.00 -7.64 8.47
N GLN A 113 14.00 -8.09 9.25
CA GLN A 113 13.78 -9.01 10.37
C GLN A 113 12.81 -8.47 11.43
N SER A 114 12.84 -7.16 11.71
CA SER A 114 11.96 -6.53 12.69
C SER A 114 10.50 -6.39 12.22
N VAL A 115 10.25 -6.50 10.91
CA VAL A 115 8.90 -6.37 10.33
C VAL A 115 8.32 -7.72 9.88
N LEU A 116 9.13 -8.78 9.79
CA LEU A 116 8.68 -10.14 9.46
C LEU A 116 7.49 -10.65 10.29
N PRO A 117 7.47 -10.51 11.64
CA PRO A 117 6.35 -10.97 12.46
C PRO A 117 5.05 -10.18 12.19
N PHE A 118 5.19 -8.96 11.69
CA PHE A 118 4.10 -8.02 11.42
C PHE A 118 3.61 -8.09 9.97
N ILE A 119 4.44 -8.49 9.02
CA ILE A 119 4.04 -8.71 7.63
C ILE A 119 3.35 -10.07 7.48
N PHE A 120 3.75 -11.07 8.28
CA PHE A 120 3.20 -12.42 8.24
C PHE A 120 2.93 -12.98 9.66
N PRO A 121 1.82 -12.60 10.31
CA PRO A 121 1.48 -13.07 11.65
C PRO A 121 1.28 -14.59 11.76
N TYR A 122 1.12 -15.30 10.63
CA TYR A 122 1.02 -16.76 10.60
C TYR A 122 2.34 -17.46 11.01
N PHE A 123 3.51 -16.84 10.81
CA PHE A 123 4.80 -17.45 11.15
C PHE A 123 5.28 -17.15 12.57
N ALA A 124 4.80 -16.07 13.21
CA ALA A 124 5.10 -15.79 14.61
C ALA A 124 4.55 -16.89 15.55
N ASN A 125 3.39 -17.46 15.20
CA ASN A 125 2.77 -18.53 15.97
C ASN A 125 3.47 -19.89 15.82
N LEU A 126 4.22 -20.15 14.74
CA LEU A 126 4.98 -21.39 14.55
C LEU A 126 6.30 -21.39 15.34
N ALA A 127 6.96 -20.23 15.47
CA ALA A 127 8.14 -20.10 16.33
C ALA A 127 7.79 -20.25 17.83
N ALA A 128 6.64 -19.71 18.26
CA ALA A 128 6.18 -19.83 19.65
C ALA A 128 5.77 -21.26 20.05
N ASN A 129 5.40 -22.10 19.08
CA ASN A 129 5.00 -23.49 19.32
C ASN A 129 6.14 -24.51 19.12
N ALA A 130 7.34 -24.06 18.72
CA ALA A 130 8.52 -24.91 18.58
C ALA A 130 9.39 -24.94 19.85
N GLU A 131 9.06 -24.13 20.86
CA GLU A 131 9.73 -24.08 22.18
C GLU A 131 8.89 -24.74 23.30
N GLN A 132 8.03 -25.71 22.96
CA GLN A 132 7.33 -26.58 23.93
C GLN A 132 7.58 -28.07 23.68
#